data_AF-A0A2E1E7K7-F1
#
_entry.id   AF-A0A2E1E7K7-F1
#
_cell.length_a   1.000
_cell.length_b   1.000
_cell.length_c   1.000
_cell.angle_alpha   90.00
_cell.angle_beta   90.00
_cell.angle_gamma   90.00
#
_symmetry.space_group_name_H-M   'P 1'
#
loop_
_entity.id
_entity.type
_entity.pdbx_description
1 polymer ?
#
loop_
_entity_poly.entity_id
_entity_poly.type
_entity_poly.pdbx_seq_one_letter_code
_entity_poly.pdbx_strand_id
1 'polypeptide(L)'
;MLRWAIRAVAANSYRKKAISESSRASSKANDAKRKFSYAKREKDTNKKLDYMCEGLDNLAEAVSHSSNSIEPLAEVSFVASLLVESIQNNLDAQTEDIVKKLK
;
A
#
# COMPACT_ATOMS: atom_id res chain seq x y z
N MET A 1 -9.81 -19.35 16.88
CA MET A 1 -8.63 -19.42 15.97
C MET A 1 -8.99 -19.25 14.48
N LEU A 2 -9.98 -19.96 13.93
CA LEU A 2 -10.34 -19.88 12.50
C LEU A 2 -10.61 -18.44 11.99
N ARG A 3 -11.31 -17.62 12.79
CA ARG A 3 -11.61 -16.22 12.46
C ARG A 3 -10.36 -15.34 12.33
N TRP A 4 -9.31 -15.61 13.11
CA TRP A 4 -8.05 -14.88 13.05
C TRP A 4 -7.24 -15.25 11.81
N ALA A 5 -7.24 -16.54 11.45
CA ALA A 5 -6.63 -17.01 10.21
C ALA A 5 -7.30 -16.36 8.97
N ILE A 6 -8.64 -16.29 8.94
CA ILE A 6 -9.39 -15.64 7.84
C ILE A 6 -9.03 -14.15 7.73
N ARG A 7 -9.01 -13.43 8.85
CA ARG A 7 -8.63 -12.00 8.89
C ARG A 7 -7.18 -11.80 8.42
N ALA A 8 -6.24 -12.63 8.87
CA ALA A 8 -4.85 -12.56 8.44
C ALA A 8 -4.68 -12.82 6.94
N VAL A 9 -5.45 -13.78 6.38
CA VAL A 9 -5.44 -14.07 4.93
C VAL A 9 -5.98 -12.87 4.14
N ALA A 10 -7.09 -12.27 4.57
CA ALA A 10 -7.63 -11.07 3.94
C ALA A 10 -6.63 -9.91 3.97
N ALA A 11 -6.04 -9.63 5.15
CA ALA A 11 -5.00 -8.61 5.30
C ALA A 11 -3.79 -8.85 4.38
N ASN A 12 -3.36 -10.12 4.20
CA ASN A 12 -2.26 -10.43 3.31
C ASN A 12 -2.61 -10.19 1.83
N SER A 13 -3.87 -10.39 1.42
CA SER A 13 -4.34 -10.07 0.07
C SER A 13 -4.26 -8.56 -0.18
N TYR A 14 -4.80 -7.74 0.73
CA TYR A 14 -4.75 -6.28 0.63
C TYR A 14 -3.32 -5.74 0.68
N ARG A 15 -2.47 -6.30 1.56
CA ARG A 15 -1.03 -5.99 1.59
C ARG A 15 -0.37 -6.23 0.24
N LYS A 16 -0.66 -7.36 -0.43
CA LYS A 16 -0.11 -7.65 -1.76
C LYS A 16 -0.55 -6.63 -2.80
N LYS A 17 -1.82 -6.20 -2.78
CA LYS A 17 -2.32 -5.13 -3.66
C LYS A 17 -1.59 -3.81 -3.41
N ALA A 18 -1.49 -3.37 -2.16
CA ALA A 18 -0.79 -2.15 -1.78
C ALA A 18 0.69 -2.16 -2.24
N ILE A 19 1.39 -3.28 -2.05
CA ILE A 19 2.79 -3.43 -2.48
C ILE A 19 2.91 -3.42 -4.01
N SER A 20 1.98 -4.08 -4.71
CA SER A 20 1.94 -4.08 -6.17
C SER A 20 1.79 -2.67 -6.73
N GLU A 21 0.81 -1.91 -6.24
CA GLU A 21 0.59 -0.52 -6.67
C GLU A 21 1.76 0.40 -6.30
N SER A 22 2.32 0.26 -5.10
CA SER A 22 3.52 0.99 -4.68
C SER A 22 4.75 0.71 -5.57
N SER A 23 4.92 -0.56 -5.98
CA SER A 23 6.01 -0.96 -6.89
C SER A 23 5.83 -0.37 -8.29
N ARG A 24 4.60 -0.37 -8.81
CA ARG A 24 4.25 0.27 -10.10
C ARG A 24 4.49 1.78 -10.05
N ALA A 25 4.06 2.45 -8.97
CA ALA A 25 4.30 3.87 -8.75
C ALA A 25 5.80 4.19 -8.79
N SER A 26 6.60 3.41 -8.08
CA SER A 26 8.07 3.57 -8.05
C SER A 26 8.70 3.38 -9.42
N SER A 27 8.27 2.37 -10.18
CA SER A 27 8.76 2.14 -11.54
C SER A 27 8.47 3.34 -12.44
N LYS A 28 7.21 3.79 -12.46
CA LYS A 28 6.77 4.91 -13.31
C LYS A 28 7.42 6.23 -12.94
N ALA A 29 7.63 6.48 -11.65
CA ALA A 29 8.39 7.64 -11.19
C ALA A 29 9.86 7.60 -11.67
N ASN A 30 10.49 6.42 -11.71
CA ASN A 30 11.84 6.27 -12.23
C ASN A 30 11.90 6.47 -13.76
N ASP A 31 10.91 5.98 -14.49
CA ASP A 31 10.80 6.22 -15.94
C ASP A 31 10.60 7.72 -16.23
N ALA A 32 9.74 8.41 -15.48
CA ALA A 32 9.58 9.86 -15.54
C ALA A 32 10.90 10.60 -15.31
N LYS A 33 11.65 10.25 -14.25
CA LYS A 33 12.97 10.82 -13.95
C LYS A 33 13.96 10.64 -15.12
N ARG A 34 13.96 9.48 -15.78
CA ARG A 34 14.81 9.23 -16.95
C ARG A 34 14.42 10.13 -18.11
N LYS A 35 13.13 10.24 -18.43
CA LYS A 35 12.62 11.10 -19.49
C LYS A 35 12.95 12.57 -19.27
N PHE A 36 12.74 13.08 -18.05
CA PHE A 36 13.18 14.44 -17.70
C PHE A 36 14.70 14.63 -17.80
N SER A 37 15.49 13.61 -17.46
CA SER A 37 16.94 13.66 -17.61
C SER A 37 17.38 13.72 -19.08
N TYR A 38 16.67 13.02 -19.97
CA TYR A 38 16.90 13.11 -21.42
C TYR A 38 16.50 14.48 -21.96
N ALA A 39 15.31 14.97 -21.60
CA ALA A 39 14.85 16.32 -21.94
C ALA A 39 15.87 17.39 -21.55
N LYS A 40 16.46 17.29 -20.34
CA LYS A 40 17.46 18.25 -19.84
C LYS A 40 18.72 18.33 -20.71
N ARG A 41 19.12 17.23 -21.36
CA ARG A 41 20.34 17.14 -22.18
C ARG A 41 20.08 17.36 -23.67
N GLU A 42 18.83 17.29 -24.09
CA GLU A 42 18.42 17.45 -25.48
C GLU A 42 18.55 18.91 -25.95
N LYS A 43 19.05 19.10 -27.16
CA LYS A 43 19.22 20.41 -27.81
C LYS A 43 18.07 20.73 -28.74
N ASP A 44 17.51 19.72 -29.40
CA ASP A 44 16.33 19.86 -30.24
C ASP A 44 15.11 20.18 -29.36
N THR A 45 14.42 21.29 -29.65
CA THR A 45 13.32 21.76 -28.82
C THR A 45 12.10 20.85 -28.92
N ASN A 46 11.80 20.30 -30.10
CA ASN A 46 10.66 19.42 -30.28
C ASN A 46 10.88 18.11 -29.53
N LYS A 47 12.05 17.49 -29.68
CA LYS A 47 12.40 16.26 -28.94
C LYS A 47 12.44 16.46 -27.43
N LYS A 48 12.93 17.63 -26.99
CA LYS A 48 12.91 18.00 -25.56
C LYS A 48 11.49 18.04 -25.03
N LEU A 49 10.56 18.66 -25.77
CA LEU A 49 9.15 18.71 -25.39
C LEU A 49 8.52 17.32 -25.38
N ASP A 50 8.82 16.48 -26.37
CA ASP A 50 8.33 15.09 -26.41
C ASP A 50 8.77 14.32 -25.15
N TYR A 51 10.07 14.38 -24.79
CA TYR A 51 10.56 13.75 -23.56
C TYR A 51 9.93 14.35 -22.29
N MET A 52 9.60 15.64 -22.28
CA MET A 52 8.90 16.25 -21.16
C MET A 52 7.46 15.74 -21.04
N CYS A 53 6.71 15.68 -22.13
CA CYS A 53 5.35 15.15 -22.16
C CYS A 53 5.32 13.69 -21.70
N GLU A 54 6.18 12.83 -22.28
CA GLU A 54 6.31 11.44 -21.84
C GLU A 54 6.71 11.32 -20.36
N GLY A 55 7.57 12.20 -19.87
CA GLY A 55 7.94 12.23 -18.46
C GLY A 55 6.77 12.61 -17.55
N LEU A 56 5.94 13.55 -17.97
CA LEU A 56 4.73 13.97 -17.24
C LEU A 56 3.67 12.87 -17.24
N ASP A 57 3.46 12.17 -18.35
CA ASP A 57 2.53 11.04 -18.41
C ASP A 57 2.94 9.93 -17.44
N ASN A 58 4.22 9.54 -17.45
CA ASN A 58 4.76 8.56 -16.50
C ASN A 58 4.65 9.05 -15.05
N LEU A 59 4.81 10.35 -14.80
CA LEU A 59 4.64 10.92 -13.47
C LEU A 59 3.17 10.88 -13.00
N ALA A 60 2.23 11.19 -13.90
CA ALA A 60 0.80 11.11 -13.62
C ALA A 60 0.37 9.67 -13.31
N GLU A 61 0.87 8.69 -14.08
CA GLU A 61 0.66 7.27 -13.79
C GLU A 61 1.25 6.87 -12.43
N ALA A 62 2.44 7.36 -12.09
CA ALA A 62 3.05 7.10 -10.78
C ALA A 62 2.19 7.63 -9.62
N VAL A 63 1.63 8.83 -9.77
CA VAL A 63 0.70 9.43 -8.79
C VAL A 63 -0.59 8.61 -8.69
N SER A 64 -1.15 8.18 -9.82
CA SER A 64 -2.34 7.32 -9.83
C SER A 64 -2.10 6.00 -9.10
N HIS A 65 -1.00 5.30 -9.39
CA HIS A 65 -0.63 4.08 -8.67
C HIS A 65 -0.38 4.32 -7.18
N SER A 66 0.23 5.44 -6.80
CA SER A 66 0.38 5.81 -5.39
C SER A 66 -0.98 5.99 -4.72
N SER A 67 -1.93 6.64 -5.38
CA SER A 67 -3.30 6.84 -4.87
C SER A 67 -4.04 5.51 -4.73
N ASN A 68 -3.92 4.61 -5.72
CA ASN A 68 -4.52 3.27 -5.69
C ASN A 68 -3.98 2.37 -4.58
N SER A 69 -2.83 2.70 -3.98
CA SER A 69 -2.29 1.97 -2.82
C SER A 69 -2.96 2.35 -1.49
N ILE A 70 -3.67 3.49 -1.42
CA ILE A 70 -4.23 4.03 -0.18
C ILE A 70 -5.37 3.16 0.35
N GLU A 71 -6.33 2.80 -0.50
CA GLU A 71 -7.46 1.95 -0.13
C GLU A 71 -7.01 0.60 0.45
N PRO A 72 -6.17 -0.21 -0.21
CA PRO A 72 -5.73 -1.48 0.36
C PRO A 72 -4.88 -1.30 1.63
N LEU A 73 -4.17 -0.18 1.81
CA LEU A 73 -3.49 0.11 3.07
C LEU A 73 -4.48 0.38 4.20
N ALA A 74 -5.56 1.13 3.94
CA ALA A 74 -6.63 1.37 4.90
C ALA A 74 -7.33 0.06 5.29
N GLU A 75 -7.60 -0.83 4.32
CA GLU A 75 -8.16 -2.16 4.57
C GLU A 75 -7.26 -3.02 5.47
N VAL A 76 -5.94 -3.03 5.24
CA VAL A 76 -4.99 -3.72 6.13
C VAL A 76 -5.05 -3.15 7.54
N SER A 77 -5.04 -1.82 7.69
CA SER A 77 -5.10 -1.17 8.99
C SER A 77 -6.39 -1.52 9.73
N PHE A 78 -7.54 -1.49 9.05
CA PHE A 78 -8.82 -1.85 9.62
C PHE A 78 -8.85 -3.31 10.11
N VAL A 79 -8.39 -4.24 9.28
CA VAL A 79 -8.33 -5.66 9.65
C VAL A 79 -7.39 -5.90 10.83
N ALA A 80 -6.27 -5.18 10.90
CA ALA A 80 -5.34 -5.25 12.02
C ALA A 80 -5.99 -4.76 13.33
N SER A 81 -6.72 -3.63 13.30
CA SER A 81 -7.45 -3.11 14.45
C SER A 81 -8.49 -4.11 14.96
N LEU A 82 -9.28 -4.71 14.07
CA LEU A 82 -10.26 -5.74 14.44
C LEU A 82 -9.61 -7.00 15.03
N LEU A 83 -8.41 -7.37 14.54
CA LEU A 83 -7.67 -8.51 15.08
C LEU A 83 -7.19 -8.21 16.51
N VAL A 84 -6.61 -7.03 16.74
CA VAL A 84 -6.14 -6.60 18.07
C VAL A 84 -7.30 -6.56 19.07
N GLU A 85 -8.42 -5.93 18.71
CA GLU A 85 -9.63 -5.89 19.54
C GLU A 85 -10.11 -7.30 19.90
N SER A 86 -10.15 -8.20 18.92
CA SER A 86 -10.56 -9.59 19.15
C SER A 86 -9.59 -10.38 20.05
N ILE A 87 -8.30 -10.07 20.01
CA ILE A 87 -7.30 -10.70 20.89
C ILE A 87 -7.50 -10.18 22.31
N GLN A 88 -7.65 -8.87 22.49
CA GLN A 88 -7.86 -8.24 23.78
C GLN A 88 -9.11 -8.82 24.48
N ASN A 89 -10.26 -8.84 23.78
CA ASN A 89 -11.50 -9.37 24.34
C ASN A 89 -11.38 -10.84 24.77
N ASN A 90 -10.61 -11.66 24.04
CA ASN A 90 -10.37 -13.05 24.43
C ASN A 90 -9.46 -13.18 25.65
N LEU A 91 -8.43 -12.33 25.76
CA LEU A 91 -7.53 -12.31 26.92
C LEU A 91 -8.25 -11.84 28.18
N ASP A 92 -9.12 -10.84 28.07
CA ASP A 92 -9.94 -10.35 29.18
C ASP A 92 -10.89 -11.45 29.67
N ALA A 93 -11.58 -12.13 28.75
CA ALA A 93 -12.46 -13.25 29.08
C ALA A 93 -11.72 -14.42 29.77
N GLN A 94 -10.50 -14.75 29.30
CA GLN A 94 -9.66 -15.76 29.96
C GLN A 94 -9.23 -15.32 31.35
N THR A 95 -8.87 -14.06 31.52
CA THR A 95 -8.46 -13.49 32.81
C THR A 95 -9.61 -13.53 33.81
N GLU A 96 -10.82 -13.14 33.40
CA GLU A 96 -12.02 -13.25 34.24
C GLU A 96 -12.32 -14.68 34.66
N ASP A 97 -12.20 -15.66 33.75
CA ASP A 97 -12.42 -17.07 34.05
C ASP A 97 -11.40 -17.62 35.07
N ILE A 98 -10.11 -17.26 34.91
CA ILE A 98 -9.05 -17.62 35.86
C ILE A 98 -9.36 -17.03 37.25
N VAL A 99 -9.70 -15.73 37.31
CA VAL A 99 -10.01 -15.06 38.58
C VAL A 99 -11.23 -15.70 39.26
N LYS A 100 -12.26 -16.08 38.50
CA LYS A 100 -13.43 -16.81 39.03
C LYS A 100 -13.07 -18.19 39.60
N LYS A 101 -12.12 -18.90 38.99
CA LYS A 101 -11.66 -20.23 39.43
C LYS A 101 -10.71 -20.19 40.64
N LEU A 102 -10.07 -19.05 40.90
CA LEU A 102 -9.17 -18.85 42.04
C LEU A 102 -9.88 -18.33 43.30
N LYS A 103 -11.14 -17.92 43.18
CA LYS A 103 -12.02 -17.56 44.31
C LYS A 103 -12.85 -18.77 44.73
#